data_AF-A0A5S4VN90-F1
#
_entry.id   AF-A0A5S4VN90-F1
#
_cell.length_a   1.000
_cell.length_b   1.000
_cell.length_c   1.000
_cell.angle_alpha   90.00
_cell.angle_beta   90.00
_cell.angle_gamma   90.00
#
_symmetry.space_group_name_H-M   'P 1'
#
loop_
_entity.id
_entity.type
_entity.pdbx_description
1 polymer ?
#
loop_
_entity_poly.entity_id
_entity_poly.type
_entity_poly.pdbx_seq_one_letter_code
_entity_poly.pdbx_strand_id
1 'polypeptide(L)'
;MVLKIIIGAVVVFLAVWAWKIRIYLKWQKKAKANVAPFYRFPERIHQLPAQKEKLRQAKEESFIVHFQDEEKGLARIKAESDPEEVWCNLGMCQCATYKADHRPCKHIYKIALMKGLI
;
A
#
# COMPACT_ATOMS: atom_id res chain seq x y z
N MET A 1 -11.47 -28.25 -46.30
CA MET A 1 -10.20 -28.45 -45.55
C MET A 1 -9.62 -27.12 -45.08
N VAL A 2 -9.45 -26.14 -45.97
CA VAL A 2 -8.95 -24.78 -45.66
C VAL A 2 -9.72 -24.06 -44.55
N LEU A 3 -11.07 -24.09 -44.58
CA LEU A 3 -11.90 -23.45 -43.54
C LEU A 3 -11.61 -23.98 -42.13
N LYS A 4 -11.38 -25.29 -41.99
CA LYS A 4 -11.05 -25.91 -40.69
C LYS A 4 -9.67 -25.47 -40.18
N ILE A 5 -8.72 -25.25 -41.08
CA ILE A 5 -7.37 -24.75 -40.76
C ILE A 5 -7.46 -23.29 -40.30
N ILE A 6 -8.24 -22.46 -40.99
CA ILE A 6 -8.46 -21.05 -40.61
C ILE A 6 -9.13 -20.97 -39.24
N ILE A 7 -10.18 -21.75 -39.00
CA ILE A 7 -10.85 -21.80 -37.68
C ILE A 7 -9.86 -22.22 -36.60
N GLY A 8 -9.05 -23.26 -36.84
CA GLY A 8 -8.02 -23.70 -35.90
C GLY A 8 -7.01 -22.60 -35.57
N ALA A 9 -6.52 -21.88 -36.60
CA ALA A 9 -5.58 -20.78 -36.40
C ALA A 9 -6.18 -19.62 -35.60
N VAL A 10 -7.45 -19.26 -35.86
CA VAL A 10 -8.16 -18.21 -35.11
C VAL A 10 -8.34 -18.61 -33.65
N VAL A 11 -8.73 -19.86 -33.37
CA VAL A 11 -8.88 -20.35 -31.99
C VAL A 11 -7.56 -20.30 -31.22
N VAL A 12 -6.45 -20.72 -31.84
CA VAL A 12 -5.11 -20.65 -31.22
C VAL A 12 -4.72 -19.19 -30.96
N PHE A 13 -4.94 -18.30 -31.91
CA PHE A 13 -4.65 -16.88 -31.77
C PHE A 13 -5.42 -16.26 -30.60
N LEU A 14 -6.73 -16.51 -30.51
CA LEU A 14 -7.58 -16.03 -29.42
C LEU A 14 -7.16 -16.61 -28.06
N ALA A 15 -6.75 -17.88 -27.99
CA ALA A 15 -6.26 -18.49 -26.76
C ALA A 15 -4.96 -17.84 -26.25
N VAL A 16 -4.01 -17.56 -27.15
CA VAL A 16 -2.77 -16.85 -26.82
C VAL A 16 -3.06 -15.43 -26.35
N TRP A 17 -3.98 -14.73 -27.03
CA TRP A 17 -4.39 -13.38 -26.66
C TRP A 17 -5.08 -13.34 -25.29
N ALA A 18 -6.00 -14.27 -25.03
CA ALA A 18 -6.67 -14.39 -23.73
C ALA A 18 -5.68 -14.68 -22.59
N TRP A 19 -4.66 -15.52 -22.84
CA TRP A 19 -3.61 -15.78 -21.87
C TRP A 19 -2.76 -14.53 -21.57
N LYS A 20 -2.37 -13.77 -22.60
CA LYS A 20 -1.65 -12.51 -22.44
C LYS A 20 -2.45 -11.47 -21.65
N ILE A 21 -3.75 -11.33 -21.93
CA ILE A 21 -4.66 -10.47 -21.15
C ILE A 21 -4.71 -10.93 -19.69
N ARG A 22 -4.87 -12.23 -19.43
CA ARG A 22 -4.92 -12.78 -18.07
C ARG A 22 -3.64 -12.45 -17.29
N ILE A 23 -2.47 -12.56 -17.93
CA ILE A 23 -1.20 -12.15 -17.32
C ILE A 23 -1.25 -10.65 -17.04
N TYR A 24 -1.53 -9.80 -18.03
CA TYR A 24 -1.59 -8.35 -17.85
C TYR A 24 -2.50 -7.93 -16.70
N LEU A 25 -3.70 -8.51 -16.61
CA LEU A 25 -4.65 -8.28 -15.53
C LEU A 25 -4.12 -8.73 -14.16
N LYS A 26 -3.38 -9.85 -14.09
CA LYS A 26 -2.73 -10.32 -12.85
C LYS A 26 -1.67 -9.32 -12.37
N TRP A 27 -0.89 -8.76 -13.30
CA TRP A 27 0.13 -7.76 -12.99
C TRP A 27 -0.50 -6.44 -12.53
N GLN A 28 -1.55 -5.97 -13.22
CA GLN A 28 -2.36 -4.82 -12.81
C GLN A 28 -2.94 -4.99 -11.39
N LYS A 29 -3.50 -6.16 -11.07
CA LYS A 29 -4.01 -6.44 -9.71
C LYS A 29 -2.92 -6.39 -8.65
N LYS A 30 -1.73 -6.95 -8.93
CA LYS A 30 -0.59 -6.87 -8.02
C LYS A 30 -0.09 -5.45 -7.83
N ALA A 31 -0.02 -4.66 -8.90
CA ALA A 31 0.36 -3.25 -8.83
C ALA A 31 -0.61 -2.49 -7.93
N LYS A 32 -1.93 -2.61 -8.16
CA LYS A 32 -2.96 -1.98 -7.32
C LYS A 32 -2.90 -2.43 -5.85
N ALA A 33 -2.65 -3.72 -5.59
CA ALA A 33 -2.51 -4.23 -4.22
C ALA A 33 -1.28 -3.66 -3.50
N ASN A 34 -0.18 -3.42 -4.22
CA ASN A 34 1.03 -2.83 -3.65
C ASN A 34 0.88 -1.33 -3.33
N VAL A 35 -0.07 -0.64 -3.96
CA VAL A 35 -0.40 0.77 -3.65
C VAL A 35 -1.58 0.89 -2.68
N ALA A 36 -2.23 -0.22 -2.32
CA ALA A 36 -3.35 -0.17 -1.40
C ALA A 36 -2.85 0.32 -0.01
N PRO A 37 -3.48 1.35 0.56
CA PRO A 37 -3.18 1.78 1.93
C PRO A 37 -3.26 0.59 2.86
N PHE A 38 -2.26 0.44 3.74
CA PHE A 38 -2.24 -0.61 4.75
C PHE A 38 -2.36 -2.03 4.18
N TYR A 39 -1.92 -2.31 2.93
CA TYR A 39 -2.00 -3.66 2.34
C TYR A 39 -1.37 -4.77 3.21
N ARG A 40 -0.48 -4.41 4.14
CA ARG A 40 0.16 -5.31 5.11
C ARG A 40 -0.66 -5.57 6.36
N PHE A 41 -1.68 -4.75 6.65
CA PHE A 41 -2.41 -4.76 7.91
C PHE A 41 -3.90 -5.02 7.65
N PRO A 42 -4.47 -6.10 8.19
CA PRO A 42 -5.90 -6.36 8.03
C PRO A 42 -6.71 -5.38 8.87
N GLU A 43 -7.91 -5.02 8.38
CA GLU A 43 -8.78 -3.99 8.96
C GLU A 43 -9.02 -4.15 10.47
N ARG A 44 -9.14 -5.39 10.95
CA ARG A 44 -9.31 -5.72 12.38
C ARG A 44 -8.23 -5.12 13.28
N ILE A 45 -7.01 -4.91 12.77
CA ILE A 45 -5.90 -4.34 13.55
C ILE A 45 -6.19 -2.87 13.86
N HIS A 46 -6.74 -2.12 12.91
CA HIS A 46 -7.09 -0.70 13.09
C HIS A 46 -8.21 -0.50 14.13
N GLN A 47 -9.02 -1.54 14.38
CA GLN A 47 -10.08 -1.52 15.38
C GLN A 47 -9.60 -1.71 16.83
N LEU A 48 -8.36 -2.17 17.04
CA LEU A 48 -7.82 -2.41 18.38
C LEU A 48 -7.68 -1.09 19.16
N PRO A 49 -7.93 -1.06 20.48
CA PRO A 49 -7.84 0.16 21.28
C PRO A 49 -6.49 0.89 21.16
N ALA A 50 -5.38 0.14 21.23
CA ALA A 50 -4.04 0.70 21.07
C ALA A 50 -3.80 1.31 19.67
N GLN A 51 -4.48 0.82 18.65
CA GLN A 51 -4.36 1.33 17.28
C GLN A 51 -5.24 2.55 17.05
N LYS A 52 -6.43 2.60 17.65
CA LYS A 52 -7.27 3.79 17.71
C LYS A 52 -6.57 4.95 18.41
N GLU A 53 -5.86 4.67 19.49
CA GLU A 53 -5.07 5.69 20.19
C GLU A 53 -3.90 6.21 19.32
N LYS A 54 -3.16 5.32 18.64
CA LYS A 54 -2.11 5.73 17.68
C LYS A 54 -2.67 6.55 16.52
N LEU A 55 -3.88 6.25 16.05
CA LEU A 55 -4.58 7.03 15.03
C LEU A 55 -5.00 8.41 15.57
N ARG A 56 -5.49 8.49 16.82
CA ARG A 56 -5.81 9.75 17.49
C ARG A 56 -4.58 10.64 17.60
N GLN A 57 -3.47 10.09 18.07
CA GLN A 57 -2.18 10.80 18.12
C GLN A 57 -1.75 11.30 16.74
N ALA A 58 -1.88 10.48 15.68
CA ALA A 58 -1.58 10.92 14.32
C ALA A 58 -2.46 12.11 13.85
N LYS A 59 -3.70 12.23 14.34
CA LYS A 59 -4.58 13.36 14.00
C LYS A 59 -4.23 14.63 14.75
N GLU A 60 -4.01 14.50 16.06
CA GLU A 60 -3.86 15.65 16.97
C GLU A 60 -2.42 16.18 17.03
N GLU A 61 -1.43 15.30 16.94
CA GLU A 61 -0.02 15.67 17.08
C GLU A 61 0.49 16.41 15.83
N SER A 62 1.42 17.34 16.07
CA SER A 62 2.13 18.03 15.01
C SER A 62 3.23 17.13 14.43
N PHE A 63 3.33 17.10 13.10
CA PHE A 63 4.35 16.33 12.39
C PHE A 63 5.01 17.19 11.32
N ILE A 64 6.32 17.02 11.17
CA ILE A 64 7.06 17.50 10.01
C ILE A 64 7.18 16.30 9.06
N VAL A 65 6.63 16.43 7.85
CA VAL A 65 6.59 15.36 6.85
C VAL A 65 7.22 15.85 5.55
N HIS A 66 8.25 15.14 5.09
CA HIS A 66 8.92 15.38 3.82
C HIS A 66 8.74 14.15 2.92
N PHE A 67 7.89 14.26 1.91
CA PHE A 67 7.67 13.20 0.93
C PHE A 67 8.85 13.10 -0.03
N GLN A 68 9.39 11.89 -0.18
CA GLN A 68 10.32 11.57 -1.26
C GLN A 68 9.56 11.02 -2.48
N ASP A 69 8.50 10.25 -2.24
CA ASP A 69 7.63 9.70 -3.27
C ASP A 69 6.18 9.77 -2.76
N GLU A 70 5.45 10.78 -3.24
CA GLU A 70 4.06 10.99 -2.86
C GLU A 70 3.16 9.84 -3.30
N GLU A 71 3.40 9.21 -4.46
CA GLU A 71 2.56 8.12 -4.98
C GLU A 71 2.66 6.88 -4.08
N LYS A 72 3.88 6.50 -3.69
CA LYS A 72 4.13 5.38 -2.78
C LYS A 72 3.92 5.72 -1.31
N GLY A 73 3.74 7.01 -0.99
CA GLY A 73 3.63 7.50 0.37
C GLY A 73 4.92 7.31 1.16
N LEU A 74 6.08 7.38 0.51
CA LEU A 74 7.38 7.29 1.16
C LEU A 74 7.79 8.68 1.63
N ALA A 75 7.95 8.83 2.95
CA ALA A 75 8.29 10.10 3.57
C ALA A 75 9.32 9.93 4.69
N ARG A 76 10.10 10.98 4.90
CA ARG A 76 10.78 11.23 6.16
C ARG A 76 9.82 11.98 7.06
N ILE A 77 9.62 11.48 8.27
CA ILE A 77 8.64 12.02 9.21
C ILE A 77 9.26 12.18 10.58
N LYS A 78 8.91 13.28 11.22
CA LYS A 78 9.28 13.61 12.59
C LYS A 78 8.02 14.04 13.34
N ALA A 79 7.77 13.40 14.48
CA ALA A 79 6.68 13.76 15.37
C ALA A 79 7.21 14.68 16.48
N GLU A 80 6.32 15.42 17.12
CA GLU A 80 6.70 16.29 18.26
C GLU A 80 7.22 15.48 19.45
N SER A 81 6.57 14.35 19.75
CA SER A 81 6.95 13.44 20.83
C SER A 81 8.07 12.46 20.46
N ASP A 82 8.40 12.32 19.18
CA ASP A 82 9.54 11.51 18.71
C ASP A 82 10.49 12.40 17.88
N PRO A 83 11.53 13.00 18.49
CA PRO A 83 12.36 14.00 17.82
C PRO A 83 13.27 13.44 16.73
N GLU A 84 13.40 12.11 16.66
CA GLU A 84 14.16 11.39 15.63
C GLU A 84 13.39 11.37 14.30
N GLU A 85 14.04 11.80 13.23
CA GLU A 85 13.47 11.71 11.90
C GLU A 85 13.59 10.28 11.37
N VAL A 86 12.45 9.66 11.04
CA VAL A 86 12.39 8.27 10.60
C VAL A 86 11.87 8.16 9.18
N TRP A 87 12.36 7.14 8.45
CA TRP A 87 11.72 6.76 7.18
C TRP A 87 10.45 5.99 7.44
N CYS A 88 9.38 6.38 6.74
CA CYS A 88 8.07 5.78 6.87
C CYS A 88 7.38 5.70 5.50
N ASN A 89 6.62 4.62 5.30
CA ASN A 89 5.68 4.47 4.20
C ASN A 89 4.37 3.84 4.69
N LEU A 90 3.40 3.63 3.79
CA LEU A 90 2.07 3.07 4.11
C LEU A 90 2.10 1.62 4.68
N GLY A 91 3.25 0.95 4.69
CA GLY A 91 3.41 -0.44 5.13
C GLY A 91 4.59 -0.70 6.08
N MET A 92 5.39 0.30 6.42
CA MET A 92 6.65 0.14 7.15
C MET A 92 7.09 1.46 7.75
N CYS A 93 7.65 1.42 8.96
CA CYS A 93 8.28 2.57 9.60
C CYS A 93 9.57 2.14 10.30
N GLN A 94 10.56 3.04 10.38
CA GLN A 94 11.81 2.80 11.11
C GLN A 94 11.73 3.11 12.62
N CYS A 95 10.60 3.62 13.12
CA CYS A 95 10.45 3.95 14.54
C CYS A 95 10.48 2.72 15.46
N ALA A 96 10.86 2.94 16.73
CA ALA A 96 10.92 1.88 17.74
C ALA A 96 9.57 1.16 17.93
N THR A 97 8.46 1.89 17.91
CA THR A 97 7.11 1.32 18.06
C THR A 97 6.80 0.31 16.95
N TYR A 98 7.18 0.60 15.71
CA TYR A 98 6.95 -0.31 14.60
C TYR A 98 7.87 -1.53 14.68
N LYS A 99 9.14 -1.33 15.09
CA LYS A 99 10.10 -2.43 15.28
C LYS A 99 9.67 -3.42 16.36
N ALA A 100 8.99 -2.95 17.41
CA ALA A 100 8.47 -3.81 18.47
C ALA A 100 7.23 -4.61 18.01
N ASP A 101 6.19 -3.91 17.55
CA ASP A 101 4.88 -4.54 17.34
C ASP A 101 4.66 -5.07 15.91
N HIS A 102 5.45 -4.60 14.93
CA HIS A 102 5.23 -4.80 13.49
C HIS A 102 3.80 -4.43 13.05
N ARG A 103 3.17 -3.51 13.78
CA ARG A 103 1.82 -2.98 13.53
C ARG A 103 1.90 -1.50 13.12
N PRO A 104 0.84 -0.94 12.51
CA PRO A 104 0.80 0.47 12.18
C PRO A 104 1.16 1.33 13.39
N CYS A 105 2.08 2.27 13.19
CA CYS A 105 2.41 3.29 14.17
C CYS A 105 1.74 4.61 13.76
N LYS A 106 1.77 5.61 14.66
CA LYS A 106 1.21 6.93 14.38
C LYS A 106 1.76 7.58 13.10
N HIS A 107 3.02 7.34 12.75
CA HIS A 107 3.64 7.84 11.52
C HIS A 107 2.97 7.30 10.26
N ILE A 108 2.69 5.99 10.23
CA ILE A 108 2.01 5.34 9.10
C ILE A 108 0.60 5.90 8.96
N TYR A 109 -0.11 6.09 10.09
CA TYR A 109 -1.43 6.72 10.08
C TYR A 109 -1.39 8.17 9.60
N LYS A 110 -0.38 8.96 10.00
CA LYS A 110 -0.24 10.35 9.56
C LYS A 110 -0.09 10.43 8.04
N ILE A 111 0.77 9.59 7.47
CA ILE A 111 0.96 9.51 6.02
C ILE A 111 -0.36 9.13 5.33
N ALA A 112 -1.08 8.15 5.87
CA ALA A 112 -2.36 7.73 5.30
C ALA A 112 -3.44 8.83 5.36
N LEU A 113 -3.50 9.58 6.46
CA LEU A 113 -4.40 10.73 6.62
C LEU A 113 -4.06 11.85 5.62
N MET A 114 -2.77 12.20 5.49
CA MET A 114 -2.33 13.23 4.52
C MET A 114 -2.65 12.83 3.07
N LYS A 115 -2.67 11.53 2.78
CA LYS A 115 -3.04 10.99 1.46
C LYS A 115 -4.55 10.78 1.27
N GLY A 116 -5.38 11.06 2.28
CA GLY A 116 -6.84 10.86 2.20
C GLY A 116 -7.28 9.41 2.05
N LEU A 117 -6.49 8.47 2.60
CA LEU A 117 -6.75 7.03 2.48
C LEU A 117 -7.62 6.49 3.62
N ILE A 118 -7.76 7.25 4.72
CA ILE A 118 -8.55 6.98 5.92
C ILE A 118 -9.06 8.30 6.53
#